data_AF-A0A350MPJ0-F1
#
_entry.id   AF-A0A350MPJ0-F1
#
_cell.length_a   1.000
_cell.length_b   1.000
_cell.length_c   1.000
_cell.angle_alpha   90.00
_cell.angle_beta   90.00
_cell.angle_gamma   90.00
#
_symmetry.space_group_name_H-M   'P 1'
#
loop_
_entity.id
_entity.type
_entity.pdbx_description
1 polymer ?
#
loop_
_entity_poly.entity_id
_entity_poly.type
_entity_poly.pdbx_seq_one_letter_code
_entity_poly.pdbx_strand_id
1 'polypeptide(L)'
;MQAPPKDHISSSSRKKIAHQAILRLVMGILIIILINIIGSYAFTRFDLTSEKRYTISESTKKLLKEVDDYIYFRIYLEGDFPAGFKRLRNETREMLDEMRDYNKFI
;
A
#
# COMPACT_ATOMS: atom_id res chain seq x y z
N MET A 1 41.15 23.04 44.82
CA MET A 1 40.02 23.02 43.87
C MET A 1 40.60 22.68 42.49
N GLN A 2 40.59 21.40 42.09
CA GLN A 2 41.15 20.98 40.80
C GLN A 2 40.13 21.31 39.70
N ALA A 3 40.59 21.92 38.61
CA ALA A 3 39.75 22.24 37.47
C ALA A 3 39.18 20.96 36.85
N PRO A 4 37.93 20.98 36.34
CA PRO A 4 37.34 19.81 35.70
C PRO A 4 38.17 19.38 34.48
N PRO A 5 38.26 18.06 34.21
CA PRO A 5 39.01 17.54 33.08
C PRO A 5 38.44 18.11 31.78
N LYS A 6 39.31 18.73 30.97
CA LYS A 6 38.94 19.23 29.65
C LYS A 6 38.67 18.04 28.73
N ASP A 7 37.50 18.00 28.13
CA ASP A 7 37.12 16.97 27.18
C ASP A 7 37.94 17.13 25.89
N HIS A 8 38.97 16.31 25.73
CA HIS A 8 39.83 16.31 24.55
C HIS A 8 39.15 15.59 23.37
N ILE A 9 37.98 16.08 22.93
CA ILE A 9 37.38 15.60 21.69
C ILE A 9 38.03 16.34 20.52
N SER A 10 38.99 15.66 19.88
CA SER A 10 39.66 16.10 18.65
C SER A 10 38.63 16.53 17.58
N SER A 11 38.87 17.67 16.92
CA SER A 11 38.00 18.23 15.87
C SER A 11 37.75 17.26 14.71
N SER A 12 38.71 16.34 14.45
CA SER A 12 38.59 15.25 13.49
C SER A 12 37.46 14.28 13.84
N SER A 13 37.32 13.93 15.12
CA SER A 13 36.25 13.05 15.60
C SER A 13 34.86 13.69 15.45
N ARG A 14 34.74 15.00 15.69
CA ARG A 14 33.49 15.73 15.46
C ARG A 14 33.07 15.75 13.99
N LYS A 15 34.01 16.00 13.06
CA LYS A 15 33.74 15.94 11.62
C LYS A 15 33.34 14.54 11.15
N LYS A 16 33.97 13.49 11.69
CA LYS A 16 33.61 12.08 11.38
C LYS A 16 32.19 11.75 11.85
N ILE A 17 31.80 12.17 13.05
CA ILE A 17 30.43 11.96 13.58
C ILE A 17 29.40 12.70 12.71
N ALA A 18 29.66 13.95 12.35
CA ALA A 18 28.78 14.73 11.48
C ALA A 18 28.63 14.09 10.08
N HIS A 19 29.74 13.61 9.50
CA HIS A 19 29.71 12.94 8.20
C HIS A 19 28.93 11.62 8.25
N GLN A 20 29.10 10.82 9.31
CA GLN A 20 28.31 9.60 9.52
C GLN A 20 26.82 9.90 9.71
N ALA A 21 26.47 10.97 10.44
CA ALA A 21 25.09 11.39 10.61
C ALA A 21 24.46 11.81 9.27
N ILE A 22 25.17 12.59 8.45
CA ILE A 22 24.71 12.99 7.11
C ILE A 22 24.54 11.77 6.20
N LEU A 23 25.51 10.84 6.19
CA LEU A 23 25.41 9.62 5.39
C LEU A 23 24.20 8.76 5.79
N ARG A 24 23.93 8.63 7.09
CA ARG A 24 22.73 7.91 7.59
C ARG A 24 21.44 8.61 7.16
N LEU A 25 21.39 9.94 7.23
CA LEU A 25 20.23 10.72 6.83
C LEU A 25 19.98 10.60 5.32
N VAL A 26 21.01 10.74 4.49
CA VAL A 26 20.92 10.58 3.03
C VAL A 26 20.48 9.16 2.68
N MET A 27 21.05 8.14 3.33
CA MET A 27 20.64 6.75 3.12
C MET A 27 19.16 6.55 3.49
N GLY A 28 18.70 7.11 4.61
CA GLY A 28 17.29 7.03 5.03
C GLY A 28 16.34 7.68 4.02
N ILE A 29 16.71 8.86 3.50
CA ILE A 29 15.92 9.55 2.46
C ILE A 29 15.89 8.72 1.17
N LEU A 30 17.03 8.17 0.74
CA LEU A 30 17.10 7.30 -0.45
C LEU A 30 16.19 6.07 -0.30
N ILE A 31 16.15 5.45 0.88
CA ILE A 31 15.26 4.32 1.16
C ILE A 31 13.79 4.73 1.01
N ILE A 32 13.39 5.88 1.58
CA ILE A 32 12.00 6.37 1.47
C ILE A 32 11.63 6.64 0.01
N ILE A 33 12.53 7.26 -0.76
CA ILE A 33 12.32 7.51 -2.19
C ILE A 33 12.17 6.20 -2.96
N LEU A 34 13.04 5.22 -2.71
CA LEU A 34 12.95 3.90 -3.34
C LEU A 34 11.65 3.19 -3.01
N ILE A 35 11.21 3.21 -1.73
CA ILE A 35 9.93 2.64 -1.32
C ILE A 35 8.77 3.34 -2.04
N ASN A 36 8.82 4.66 -2.18
CA ASN A 36 7.77 5.41 -2.88
C ASN A 36 7.71 5.07 -4.38
N ILE A 37 8.87 4.95 -5.04
CA ILE A 37 8.96 4.55 -6.44
C ILE A 37 8.46 3.11 -6.61
N ILE A 38 8.89 2.17 -5.77
CA ILE A 38 8.43 0.77 -5.83
C ILE A 38 6.92 0.71 -5.58
N GLY A 39 6.42 1.44 -4.59
CA GLY A 39 5.00 1.52 -4.25
C GLY A 39 4.14 2.18 -5.34
N SER A 40 4.71 3.06 -6.18
CA SER A 40 3.97 3.65 -7.30
C SER A 40 3.83 2.71 -8.49
N TYR A 41 4.74 1.75 -8.66
CA TYR A 41 4.61 0.69 -9.67
C TYR A 41 3.80 -0.51 -9.17
N ALA A 42 3.83 -0.79 -7.86
CA ALA A 42 3.07 -1.87 -7.24
C ALA A 42 1.69 -1.39 -6.78
N PHE A 43 0.73 -1.30 -7.70
CA PHE A 43 -0.69 -1.17 -7.35
C PHE A 43 -1.20 -2.50 -6.78
N THR A 44 -0.89 -2.77 -5.51
CA THR A 44 -1.38 -3.95 -4.80
C THR A 44 -2.30 -3.53 -3.65
N ARG A 45 -3.60 -3.83 -3.72
CA ARG A 45 -4.50 -3.67 -2.57
C ARG A 45 -4.32 -4.87 -1.65
N PHE A 46 -3.77 -4.62 -0.47
CA PHE A 46 -3.71 -5.65 0.57
C PHE A 46 -5.03 -5.66 1.35
N ASP A 47 -5.75 -6.78 1.30
CA ASP A 47 -6.90 -7.01 2.18
C ASP A 47 -6.39 -7.32 3.61
N LEU A 48 -6.53 -6.36 4.52
CA LEU A 48 -6.12 -6.49 5.92
C LEU A 48 -7.25 -7.01 6.82
N THR A 49 -8.39 -7.42 6.26
CA THR A 49 -9.46 -8.01 7.06
C THR A 49 -9.06 -9.41 7.52
N SER A 50 -9.44 -9.76 8.75
CA SER A 50 -9.11 -11.06 9.36
C SER A 50 -9.58 -12.24 8.51
N GLU A 51 -10.77 -12.10 7.91
CA GLU A 51 -11.42 -13.13 7.09
C GLU A 51 -11.16 -12.99 5.59
N LYS A 52 -10.31 -12.03 5.18
CA LYS A 52 -10.04 -11.74 3.76
C LYS A 52 -11.33 -11.53 2.94
N ARG A 53 -12.28 -10.79 3.51
CA ARG A 53 -13.65 -10.63 2.96
C ARG A 53 -13.71 -9.93 1.61
N TYR A 54 -12.63 -9.27 1.20
CA TYR A 54 -12.48 -8.60 -0.09
C TYR A 54 -11.58 -9.39 -1.05
N THR A 55 -11.01 -10.50 -0.61
CA THR A 55 -10.17 -11.37 -1.43
C THR A 55 -11.04 -12.44 -2.09
N ILE A 56 -10.91 -12.58 -3.41
CA ILE A 56 -11.63 -13.61 -4.16
C ILE A 56 -11.09 -15.01 -3.82
N SER A 57 -11.98 -15.99 -3.65
CA SER A 57 -11.59 -17.38 -3.39
C SER A 57 -10.83 -17.99 -4.58
N GLU A 58 -9.98 -18.98 -4.32
CA GLU A 58 -9.24 -19.68 -5.38
C GLU A 58 -10.15 -20.36 -6.40
N SER A 59 -11.31 -20.87 -5.97
CA SER A 59 -12.32 -21.44 -6.87
C SER A 59 -12.88 -20.38 -7.83
N THR A 60 -13.19 -19.19 -7.32
CA THR A 60 -13.71 -18.08 -8.12
C THR A 60 -12.64 -17.55 -9.06
N LYS A 61 -11.37 -17.46 -8.64
CA LYS A 61 -10.26 -17.08 -9.54
C LYS A 61 -10.13 -18.03 -10.73
N LYS A 62 -10.32 -19.34 -10.53
CA LYS A 62 -10.31 -20.32 -11.62
C LYS A 62 -11.46 -20.07 -12.59
N LEU A 63 -12.67 -19.90 -12.07
CA LEU A 63 -13.85 -19.59 -12.90
C LEU A 63 -13.65 -18.28 -13.70
N LEU A 64 -13.14 -17.23 -13.05
CA LEU A 64 -12.87 -15.96 -13.71
C LEU A 64 -11.87 -16.12 -14.86
N LYS A 65 -10.83 -16.94 -14.72
CA LYS A 65 -9.85 -17.19 -15.79
C LYS A 65 -10.41 -17.96 -16.99
N GLU A 66 -11.51 -18.69 -16.81
CA GLU A 66 -12.17 -19.46 -17.87
C GLU A 66 -13.16 -18.64 -18.69
N VAL A 67 -13.56 -17.45 -18.21
CA VAL A 67 -14.44 -16.52 -18.94
C VAL A 67 -13.73 -15.98 -20.19
N ASP A 68 -14.33 -16.15 -21.36
CA ASP A 68 -13.77 -15.80 -22.67
C ASP A 68 -14.57 -14.73 -23.44
N ASP A 69 -15.69 -14.25 -22.89
CA ASP A 69 -16.52 -13.18 -23.45
C ASP A 69 -17.09 -12.25 -22.36
N TYR A 70 -17.55 -11.06 -22.77
CA TYR A 70 -18.00 -9.99 -21.89
C TYR A 70 -19.21 -10.35 -21.04
N ILE A 71 -19.07 -10.19 -19.72
CA ILE A 71 -20.16 -10.32 -18.74
C ILE A 71 -20.63 -8.93 -18.36
N TYR A 72 -21.93 -8.67 -18.53
CA TYR A 72 -22.53 -7.39 -18.19
C TYR A 72 -23.29 -7.45 -16.86
N PHE A 73 -22.92 -6.58 -15.93
CA PHE A 73 -23.62 -6.41 -14.65
C PHE A 73 -24.53 -5.19 -14.70
N ARG A 74 -25.83 -5.40 -14.46
CA ARG A 74 -26.77 -4.29 -14.24
C ARG A 74 -27.04 -4.14 -12.75
N ILE A 75 -26.63 -3.01 -12.19
CA ILE A 75 -26.69 -2.74 -10.75
C ILE A 75 -27.78 -1.70 -10.48
N TYR A 76 -28.73 -2.03 -9.61
CA TYR A 76 -29.87 -1.17 -9.25
C TYR A 76 -29.67 -0.41 -7.94
N LEU A 77 -28.43 -0.30 -7.48
CA LEU A 77 -28.06 0.34 -6.23
C LEU A 77 -27.67 1.82 -6.45
N GLU A 78 -28.50 2.61 -7.16
CA GLU A 78 -28.27 4.04 -7.39
C GLU A 78 -29.44 4.91 -6.91
N GLY A 79 -29.17 6.17 -6.51
CA GLY A 79 -30.17 7.11 -6.00
C GLY A 79 -29.93 7.58 -4.55
N ASP A 80 -30.90 8.30 -3.98
CA ASP A 80 -30.79 8.76 -2.59
C ASP A 80 -31.21 7.68 -1.59
N PHE A 81 -30.26 6.80 -1.28
CA PHE A 81 -30.48 5.72 -0.34
C PHE A 81 -29.99 6.01 1.09
N PRO A 82 -30.58 5.33 2.09
CA PRO A 82 -30.02 5.24 3.42
C PRO A 82 -28.58 4.73 3.41
N ALA A 83 -27.81 5.03 4.47
CA ALA A 83 -26.39 4.72 4.56
C ALA A 83 -26.04 3.24 4.30
N GLY A 84 -26.89 2.30 4.74
CA GLY A 84 -26.66 0.86 4.54
C GLY A 84 -26.63 0.45 3.07
N PHE A 85 -27.51 1.01 2.24
CA PHE A 85 -27.54 0.74 0.80
C PHE A 85 -26.38 1.44 0.06
N LYS A 86 -26.01 2.65 0.49
CA LYS A 86 -24.80 3.32 -0.01
C LYS A 86 -23.55 2.48 0.27
N ARG A 87 -23.47 1.85 1.44
CA ARG A 87 -22.41 0.88 1.76
C ARG A 87 -22.48 -0.35 0.85
N LEU A 88 -23.64 -0.99 0.71
CA LEU A 88 -23.80 -2.16 -0.16
C LEU A 88 -23.39 -1.87 -1.61
N ARG A 89 -23.78 -0.71 -2.15
CA ARG A 89 -23.36 -0.24 -3.48
C ARG A 89 -21.84 -0.24 -3.61
N ASN A 90 -21.17 0.39 -2.64
CA ASN A 90 -19.72 0.50 -2.66
C ASN A 90 -19.05 -0.87 -2.56
N GLU A 91 -19.52 -1.74 -1.67
CA GLU A 91 -18.95 -3.09 -1.49
C GLU A 91 -19.19 -3.96 -2.74
N THR A 92 -20.34 -3.81 -3.42
CA THR A 92 -20.63 -4.48 -4.69
C THR A 92 -19.68 -4.00 -5.79
N ARG A 93 -19.46 -2.68 -5.87
CA ARG A 93 -18.52 -2.11 -6.83
C ARG A 93 -17.09 -2.60 -6.58
N GLU A 94 -16.64 -2.57 -5.33
CA GLU A 94 -15.30 -3.04 -4.97
C GLU A 94 -15.09 -4.52 -5.29
N MET A 95 -16.10 -5.38 -5.07
CA MET A 95 -16.03 -6.80 -5.44
C MET A 95 -15.92 -7.00 -6.96
N LEU A 96 -16.69 -6.24 -7.76
CA LEU A 96 -16.60 -6.31 -9.21
C LEU A 96 -15.25 -5.80 -9.72
N ASP A 97 -14.71 -4.73 -9.14
CA ASP A 97 -13.38 -4.24 -9.49
C ASP A 97 -12.30 -5.29 -9.19
N GLU A 98 -12.38 -5.98 -8.03
CA GLU A 98 -11.47 -7.10 -7.72
C GLU A 98 -11.61 -8.26 -8.72
N MET A 99 -12.81 -8.57 -9.21
CA MET A 99 -12.99 -9.59 -10.26
C MET A 99 -12.30 -9.20 -11.58
N ARG A 100 -12.32 -7.90 -11.92
CA ARG A 100 -11.72 -7.36 -13.16
C ARG A 100 -10.20 -7.41 -13.16
N ASP A 101 -9.58 -7.40 -11.98
CA ASP A 101 -8.14 -7.61 -11.83
C ASP A 101 -7.71 -9.03 -12.27
N TYR A 102 -8.62 -10.01 -12.26
CA TYR A 102 -8.35 -11.38 -12.75
C TYR A 102 -8.81 -11.63 -14.18
N ASN A 103 -9.84 -10.93 -14.67
CA ASN A 103 -10.29 -11.05 -16.06
C ASN A 103 -10.90 -9.75 -16.60
N LYS A 104 -10.35 -9.27 -17.72
CA LYS A 104 -10.78 -8.06 -18.45
C LYS A 104 -12.19 -8.13 -19.08
N PHE A 105 -12.80 -9.31 -19.16
CA PHE A 105 -14.14 -9.52 -19.73
C PHE A 105 -15.26 -9.29 -18.70
N ILE A 106 -14.92 -9.00 -17.45
CA ILE A 106 -15.85 -8.66 -16.37
C ILE A 106 -16.08 -7.14 -16.30
#